data_AF-A0A7W8E675-F1
#
_entry.id   AF-A0A7W8E675-F1
#
_cell.length_a   1.000
_cell.length_b   1.000
_cell.length_c   1.000
_cell.angle_alpha   90.00
_cell.angle_beta   90.00
_cell.angle_gamma   90.00
#
_symmetry.space_group_name_H-M   'P 1'
#
loop_
_entity.id
_entity.type
_entity.pdbx_description
1 polymer ?
#
loop_
_entity_poly.entity_id
_entity_poly.type
_entity_poly.pdbx_seq_one_letter_code
_entity_poly.pdbx_strand_id
1 'polypeptide(L)' 'MVRILGAVDAYTRECLALEADTSQGSARVTRVLESLIAERCRPEKYARTTY' A
#
# COMPACT_ATOMS: atom_id res chain seq x y z
N MET A 1 -11.03 17.42 3.99
CA MET A 1 -10.81 16.22 4.83
C MET A 1 -9.61 15.50 4.23
N VAL A 2 -8.56 15.20 5.02
CA VAL A 2 -7.35 14.52 4.53
C VAL A 2 -7.45 13.05 4.91
N ARG A 3 -7.12 12.16 3.98
CA ARG A 3 -7.00 10.71 4.14
C ARG A 3 -5.59 10.31 3.80
N ILE A 4 -5.02 9.42 4.59
CA ILE A 4 -3.65 8.95 4.39
C ILE A 4 -3.73 7.48 3.94
N LEU A 5 -3.11 7.18 2.81
CA LEU A 5 -2.85 5.83 2.34
C LEU A 5 -1.43 5.46 2.77
N GLY A 6 -1.31 4.44 3.61
CA GLY A 6 -0.02 3.88 4.02
C GLY A 6 0.09 2.41 3.64
N ALA A 7 1.21 2.02 3.03
CA ALA A 7 1.58 0.62 2.85
C ALA A 7 2.69 0.29 3.83
N VAL A 8 2.47 -0.71 4.68
CA VAL A 8 3.44 -1.18 5.66
C VAL A 8 3.73 -2.65 5.42
N ASP A 9 4.99 -3.05 5.57
CA ASP A 9 5.33 -4.46 5.65
C ASP A 9 4.91 -5.00 7.02
N ALA A 10 4.01 -5.99 7.03
CA ALA A 10 3.52 -6.60 8.25
C ALA A 10 4.60 -7.40 9.02
N TYR A 11 5.64 -7.88 8.34
CA TYR A 11 6.70 -8.68 8.95
C TYR A 11 7.75 -7.79 9.62
N THR A 12 8.30 -6.83 8.88
CA THR A 12 9.37 -5.93 9.38
C THR A 12 8.84 -4.68 10.09
N ARG A 13 7.55 -4.35 9.94
CA ARG A 13 6.94 -3.07 10.34
C ARG A 13 7.53 -1.85 9.63
N GLU A 14 8.20 -2.04 8.50
CA GLU A 14 8.69 -0.93 7.68
C GLU A 14 7.53 -0.21 6.97
N CYS A 15 7.57 1.12 6.92
CA CYS A 15 6.64 1.90 6.11
C CYS A 15 7.19 1.97 4.67
N LEU A 16 6.51 1.29 3.74
CA LEU A 16 6.93 1.17 2.36
C LEU A 16 6.40 2.33 1.48
N ALA A 17 5.21 2.86 1.79
CA ALA A 17 4.69 4.08 1.17
C ALA A 17 3.75 4.83 2.10
N LEU A 18 3.72 6.15 1.95
CA LEU A 18 2.79 7.04 2.64
C LEU A 18 2.39 8.19 1.73
N GLU A 19 1.11 8.26 1.36
CA GLU A 19 0.56 9.35 0.55
C GLU A 19 -0.67 9.95 1.25
N ALA A 20 -0.66 11.28 1.42
CA ALA A 20 -1.80 12.03 1.92
C ALA A 20 -2.62 12.57 0.76
N ASP A 21 -3.91 12.26 0.72
CA ASP A 21 -4.84 12.75 -0.30
C ASP A 21 -6.12 13.29 0.35
N THR A 22 -6.77 14.23 -0.31
CA THR A 22 -8.09 14.72 0.04
C THR A 22 -9.22 13.83 -0.52
N SER A 23 -8.92 12.92 -1.47
CA SER A 23 -9.84 11.90 -1.97
C SER A 23 -9.12 10.57 -2.26
N GLN A 24 -9.61 9.45 -1.73
CA GLN A 24 -9.05 8.13 -2.06
C GLN A 24 -9.83 7.51 -3.22
N GLY A 25 -9.50 7.92 -4.45
CA GLY A 25 -9.99 7.26 -5.67
C GLY A 25 -9.24 5.96 -5.92
N SER A 26 -9.96 4.90 -6.31
CA SER A 26 -9.39 3.57 -6.60
C SER A 26 -8.21 3.62 -7.58
N ALA A 27 -8.31 4.46 -8.63
CA ALA A 27 -7.25 4.64 -9.62
C ALA A 27 -5.93 5.15 -9.01
N ARG A 28 -6.00 6.02 -8.00
CA ARG A 28 -4.79 6.54 -7.35
C ARG A 28 -4.18 5.51 -6.42
N VAL A 29 -5.00 4.79 -5.66
CA VAL A 29 -4.54 3.65 -4.86
C VAL A 29 -3.80 2.65 -5.73
N THR A 30 -4.34 2.31 -6.91
CA THR A 30 -3.66 1.43 -7.87
C THR A 30 -2.31 2.00 -8.30
N ARG A 31 -2.21 3.29 -8.62
CA ARG A 31 -0.94 3.92 -9.02
C ARG A 31 0.12 3.83 -7.92
N VAL A 32 -0.24 4.09 -6.67
CA VAL A 32 0.69 3.99 -5.53
C VAL A 32 1.19 2.56 -5.39
N LEU A 33 0.29 1.58 -5.50
CA LEU A 33 0.65 0.17 -5.43
C LEU A 33 1.53 -0.27 -6.61
N GLU A 34 1.24 0.18 -7.83
CA GLU A 34 2.05 -0.07 -9.02
C GLU A 34 3.48 0.46 -8.85
N SER A 35 3.63 1.71 -8.38
CA SER A 35 4.95 2.29 -8.08
C SER A 35 5.69 1.49 -7.01
N LEU A 36 4.99 1.10 -5.93
CA LEU A 36 5.57 0.32 -4.84
C LEU A 36 6.06 -1.06 -5.32
N ILE A 37 5.27 -1.72 -6.18
CA ILE A 37 5.62 -3.01 -6.77
C ILE A 37 6.83 -2.86 -7.70
N ALA A 38 6.92 -1.77 -8.46
CA ALA A 38 8.06 -1.49 -9.33
C ALA A 38 9.36 -1.25 -8.54
N GLU A 39 9.28 -0.58 -7.38
CA GLU A 39 10.44 -0.27 -6.54
C GLU A 39 10.91 -1.44 -5.67
N ARG A 40 9.99 -2.17 -5.05
CA ARG A 40 10.27 -3.16 -3.98
C ARG A 40 9.96 -4.61 -4.37
N CYS A 41 9.56 -4.86 -5.62
CA CYS A 41 8.99 -6.12 -6.11
C CYS A 41 7.58 -6.43 -5.54
N ARG A 42 6.87 -7.35 -6.19
CA ARG A 42 5.52 -7.74 -5.77
C ARG A 42 5.60 -8.57 -4.49
N PRO A 43 4.76 -8.29 -3.47
CA PRO A 43 4.71 -9.13 -2.29
C PRO A 43 4.34 -10.57 -2.66
N GLU A 44 5.11 -11.54 -2.18
CA GLU A 44 4.71 -12.94 -2.21
C GLU A 44 3.48 -13.10 -1.31
N LYS A 45 2.45 -13.74 -1.85
CA LYS A 45 1.09 -13.70 -1.28
C LYS A 45 1.08 -14.38 0.10
N TYR A 46 1.02 -13.62 1.19
CA TYR A 46 0.71 -14.18 2.50
C TYR A 46 -0.82 -14.29 2.63
N ALA A 47 -1.37 -15.43 2.21
CA ALA A 47 -2.78 -15.72 2.35
C ALA A 47 -3.10 -16.10 3.82
N ARG A 48 -3.37 -15.11 4.67
CA ARG A 48 -4.05 -15.39 5.95
C ARG A 48 -5.56 -15.23 5.77
N THR A 49 -6.18 -16.21 5.13
CA THR A 49 -7.62 -16.43 5.23
C THR A 49 -7.89 -17.01 6.61
N THR A 50 -8.21 -16.16 7.58
CA THR A 50 -8.89 -16.59 8.81
C THR A 50 -9.71 -15.41 9.33
N TYR A 51 -11.02 -15.50 9.11
CA TYR A 51 -12.04 -14.81 9.87
C TYR A 51 -12.39 -15.66 11.09
#